data_AF-A0A955K2R9-F1
#
_entry.id   AF-A0A955K2R9-F1
#
_cell.length_a   1.000
_cell.length_b   1.000
_cell.length_c   1.000
_cell.angle_alpha   90.00
_cell.angle_beta   90.00
_cell.angle_gamma   90.00
#
_symmetry.space_group_name_H-M   'P 1'
#
loop_
_entity.id
_entity.type
_entity.pdbx_description
1 polymer ?
#
loop_
_entity_poly.entity_id
_entity_poly.type
_entity_poly.pdbx_seq_one_letter_code
_entity_poly.pdbx_strand_id
1 'polypeptide(L)' 'MRSPYFNIFQDRAGEWRWTLIAGNGEPVATSEGYTTKYSAERSATRVREIAATALII' A
#
# COMPACT_ATOMS: atom_id res chain seq x y z
N MET A 1 -14.25 -6.64 -13.45
CA MET A 1 -13.62 -6.19 -12.18
C MET A 1 -12.14 -6.04 -12.42
N ARG A 2 -11.50 -4.97 -11.91
CA ARG A 2 -10.05 -4.78 -12.03
C ARG A 2 -9.33 -5.54 -10.92
N SER A 3 -8.09 -5.97 -11.16
CA SER A 3 -7.24 -6.50 -10.10
C SER A 3 -6.90 -5.39 -9.11
N PRO A 4 -6.95 -5.65 -7.79
CA PRO A 4 -6.51 -4.68 -6.80
C PRO A 4 -5.01 -4.38 -6.97
N TYR A 5 -4.60 -3.15 -6.66
CA TYR A 5 -3.21 -2.72 -6.84
C TYR A 5 -2.77 -1.72 -5.77
N PHE A 6 -1.47 -1.71 -5.47
CA PHE A 6 -0.86 -0.71 -4.63
C PHE A 6 -0.47 0.51 -5.48
N ASN A 7 -1.12 1.65 -5.22
CA ASN A 7 -0.75 2.93 -5.80
C ASN A 7 0.36 3.57 -4.96
N ILE A 8 1.58 3.67 -5.49
CA ILE A 8 2.74 4.24 -4.79
C ILE A 8 2.98 5.67 -5.28
N PHE A 9 3.04 6.63 -4.37
CA PHE A 9 3.17 8.04 -4.69
C PHE A 9 3.98 8.78 -3.63
N GLN A 10 4.49 9.95 -3.99
CA GLN A 10 5.08 10.89 -3.05
C GLN A 10 4.02 11.92 -2.64
N ASP A 11 3.87 12.16 -1.34
CA ASP A 11 2.92 13.13 -0.81
C ASP A 11 3.48 14.56 -0.82
N ARG A 12 2.69 15.52 -0.32
CA ARG A 12 3.07 16.94 -0.27
C ARG A 12 4.19 17.23 0.74
N ALA A 13 4.43 16.35 1.70
CA ALA A 13 5.52 16.46 2.66
C ALA A 13 6.83 15.84 2.12
N GLY A 14 6.80 15.27 0.92
CA GLY A 14 7.95 14.60 0.32
C GLY A 14 8.12 13.15 0.77
N GLU A 15 7.17 12.60 1.52
CA GLU A 15 7.19 11.21 1.97
C GLU A 15 6.57 10.30 0.92
N TRP A 16 7.11 9.10 0.78
CA TRP A 16 6.57 8.06 -0.08
C TRP A 16 5.52 7.25 0.67
N ARG A 17 4.36 7.02 0.03
CA ARG A 17 3.25 6.25 0.58
C ARG A 17 2.73 5.27 -0.45
N TRP A 18 2.01 4.27 0.02
CA TRP A 18 1.16 3.44 -0.83
C TRP A 18 -0.28 3.44 -0.34
N THR A 19 -1.22 3.35 -1.28
CA THR A 19 -2.64 3.10 -1.02
C THR A 19 -3.07 1.87 -1.79
N LEU A 20 -3.68 0.89 -1.11
CA LEU A 20 -4.28 -0.27 -1.76
C LEU A 20 -5.65 0.12 -2.32
N ILE A 21 -5.79 -0.01 -3.64
CA ILE A 21 -7.04 0.24 -4.37
C ILE A 21 -7.70 -1.10 -4.66
N ALA A 22 -8.95 -1.26 -4.23
CA ALA A 22 -9.75 -2.45 -4.48
C ALA A 22 -10.25 -2.51 -5.93
N GLY A 23 -10.77 -3.68 -6.34
CA GLY A 23 -11.23 -3.89 -7.72
C GLY A 23 -12.43 -3.04 -8.16
N ASN A 24 -13.12 -2.41 -7.20
CA ASN A 24 -14.18 -1.42 -7.41
C ASN A 24 -13.65 0.03 -7.53
N GLY A 25 -12.34 0.26 -7.34
CA GLY A 25 -11.71 1.58 -7.41
C GLY A 25 -11.59 2.31 -6.08
N GLU A 26 -12.13 1.75 -4.99
CA GLU A 26 -12.09 2.40 -3.68
C GLU A 26 -10.76 2.12 -2.94
N PRO A 27 -10.20 3.10 -2.21
CA PRO A 27 -9.06 2.88 -1.34
C PRO A 27 -9.48 2.09 -0.09
N VAL A 28 -8.72 1.04 0.24
CA VAL A 28 -9.04 0.15 1.38
C VAL A 28 -7.96 0.10 2.45
N ALA A 29 -6.74 0.55 2.14
CA ALA A 29 -5.65 0.67 3.11
C ALA A 29 -4.64 1.71 2.63
N THR A 30 -3.99 2.42 3.57
CA THR A 30 -2.94 3.39 3.29
C THR A 30 -1.77 3.18 4.25
N SER A 31 -0.55 3.34 3.75
CA SER A 31 0.66 3.22 4.55
C SER A 31 0.99 4.47 5.37
N GLU A 32 1.93 4.28 6.30
CA GLU A 32 2.75 5.37 6.83
C GLU A 32 3.58 6.06 5.73
N GLY A 33 4.21 7.18 6.07
CA GLY A 33 5.18 7.88 5.22
C GLY A 33 6.57 7.26 5.30
N TYR A 34 7.19 7.06 4.14
CA TYR A 34 8.55 6.55 4.01
C TYR A 34 9.48 7.59 3.41
N THR A 35 10.74 7.64 3.85
CA THR A 35 11.73 8.56 3.31
C THR A 35 12.17 8.22 1.87
N THR A 36 11.98 6.98 1.44
CA THR A 36 12.36 6.52 0.08
C THR A 36 11.25 5.71 -0.58
N LYS A 37 11.19 5.78 -1.91
CA LYS A 37 10.27 4.98 -2.73
C LYS A 37 10.48 3.48 -2.52
N TYR A 38 11.74 3.06 -2.44
CA TYR A 38 12.11 1.66 -2.23
C TYR A 38 11.54 1.11 -0.91
N SER A 39 11.59 1.88 0.17
CA SER A 39 10.99 1.48 1.45
C SER A 39 9.47 1.30 1.35
N ALA A 40 8.78 2.19 0.62
CA ALA A 40 7.34 2.06 0.37
C ALA A 40 7.00 0.82 -0.47
N GLU A 41 7.75 0.56 -1.55
CA GLU A 41 7.60 -0.62 -2.40
C GLU A 41 7.82 -1.94 -1.63
N ARG A 42 8.86 -1.96 -0.78
CA ARG A 42 9.16 -3.11 0.08
C ARG A 42 8.05 -3.35 1.10
N SER A 43 7.52 -2.30 1.71
CA SER A 43 6.38 -2.37 2.63
C SER A 43 5.13 -2.93 1.94
N ALA A 44 4.75 -2.40 0.77
CA ALA A 44 3.61 -2.88 -0.01
C ALA A 44 3.75 -4.37 -0.38
N THR A 45 4.95 -4.77 -0.81
CA THR A 45 5.26 -6.17 -1.13
C THR A 45 5.06 -7.07 0.09
N ARG A 46 5.55 -6.62 1.25
CA ARG A 46 5.43 -7.39 2.49
C ARG A 46 3.98 -7.52 2.94
N VAL A 47 3.19 -6.45 2.86
CA VAL A 47 1.76 -6.49 3.17
C VAL A 47 1.03 -7.48 2.26
N ARG A 48 1.30 -7.46 0.95
CA ARG A 48 0.72 -8.41 -0.01
C ARG A 48 0.98 -9.87 0.38
N GLU A 49 2.17 -10.18 0.91
CA GLU A 49 2.56 -11.55 1.30
C GLU A 49 1.87 -12.04 2.57
N ILE A 50 1.72 -11.17 3.57
CA ILE A 50 1.29 -11.59 4.92
C ILE A 50 -0.20 -11.35 5.18
N ALA A 51 -0.85 -10.43 4.43
CA ALA A 51 -2.21 -9.98 4.74
C ALA A 51 -3.25 -11.11 4.67
N ALA A 52 -3.12 -12.03 3.71
CA ALA A 52 -4.09 -13.11 3.54
C ALA A 52 -4.08 -14.14 4.69
N THR A 53 -3.00 -14.18 5.47
CA THR A 53 -2.81 -15.13 6.57
C THR A 53 -2.78 -14.45 7.94
N ALA A 54 -2.96 -13.12 7.99
CA ALA A 54 -2.94 -12.39 9.23
C ALA A 54 -4.15 -12.75 10.10
N LEU A 55 -3.92 -12.93 11.40
CA LEU A 55 -4.99 -13.15 12.36
C LEU A 55 -5.70 -11.83 12.65
N ILE A 56 -7.02 -11.89 12.81
CA ILE A 56 -7.83 -10.80 13.34
C ILE A 56 -7.97 -11.05 14.84
N ILE A 57 -7.53 -10.09 15.65
CA ILE A 57 -7.63 -10.13 17.12
C ILE A 57 -8.53 -9.02 17.63
#